data_AF-A0A496ZXQ7-F1
#
_entry.id   AF-A0A496ZXQ7-F1
#
_cell.length_a   1.000
_cell.length_b   1.000
_cell.length_c   1.000
_cell.angle_alpha   90.00
_cell.angle_beta   90.00
_cell.angle_gamma   90.00
#
_symmetry.space_group_name_H-M   'P 1'
#
loop_
_entity.id
_entity.type
_entity.pdbx_description
1 polymer ?
#
loop_
_entity_poly.entity_id
_entity_poly.type
_entity_poly.pdbx_seq_one_letter_code
_entity_poly.pdbx_strand_id
1 'polypeptide(L)'
;MSNKDFLFELGLEEIPAGYIAAAIKKLSDHFANHLKDAKLAYKEMIQYSTPRRFAIKIIGLQTEQNDEIIERIGPAKMAAYDTEGNLSKAALGFLRGAGAEAEDLFIKETPKGEKIAVKKEIKGKTAEEILQQIIIDVIPKINFPKSMRWGSGILAFARPIRWLLVLFGDDVLSVEFNGLKAGQISYGNRFQKLNNPVEITSIDNYESCLKSVFVIPNRAVRKQMIEDQLKRVFVRSKNEIVPDLGLLEIVTDLVEYPTAVIADFNEKYLKLPQKVIISTLSQHQKYFAVKDKKGKITNQFVFISNGDANYSDLIKLGNEKVITARLEDADFFYKEDTSNSLESFVDKLDEVTFQEQLGSLKDKTDRIVKSVEYITKILESSREITA
;
A
#
# COMPACT_ATOMS: atom_id res chain seq x y z
N MET A 1 -26.86 19.87 11.46
CA MET A 1 -26.11 19.18 10.38
C MET A 1 -26.28 17.70 10.58
N SER A 2 -26.79 17.02 9.57
CA SER A 2 -26.91 15.56 9.59
C SER A 2 -25.55 14.94 9.29
N ASN A 3 -25.31 13.73 9.79
CA ASN A 3 -24.12 12.95 9.50
C ASN A 3 -24.53 11.57 8.99
N LYS A 4 -23.77 11.03 8.04
CA LYS A 4 -23.90 9.67 7.53
C LYS A 4 -22.53 9.00 7.48
N ASP A 5 -22.51 7.68 7.50
CA ASP A 5 -21.29 6.93 7.25
C ASP A 5 -21.04 6.82 5.75
N PHE A 6 -19.79 6.65 5.35
CA PHE A 6 -19.40 6.46 3.95
C PHE A 6 -18.50 5.23 3.83
N LEU A 7 -18.73 4.42 2.79
CA LEU A 7 -17.90 3.26 2.47
C LEU A 7 -17.48 3.34 1.01
N PHE A 8 -16.18 3.27 0.77
CA PHE A 8 -15.57 3.11 -0.54
C PHE A 8 -14.78 1.80 -0.54
N GLU A 9 -14.97 0.96 -1.56
CA GLU A 9 -14.12 -0.19 -1.84
C GLU A 9 -13.75 -0.22 -3.33
N LEU A 10 -12.44 -0.31 -3.58
CA LEU A 10 -11.84 -0.54 -4.88
C LEU A 10 -11.41 -2.01 -4.99
N GLY A 11 -12.12 -2.76 -5.82
CA GLY A 11 -11.82 -4.16 -6.12
C GLY A 11 -10.79 -4.33 -7.23
N LEU A 12 -9.82 -5.20 -7.02
CA LEU A 12 -8.63 -5.34 -7.86
C LEU A 12 -8.32 -6.81 -8.15
N GLU A 13 -7.54 -7.07 -9.21
CA GLU A 13 -6.73 -8.29 -9.27
C GLU A 13 -5.58 -8.25 -8.26
N GLU A 14 -4.98 -9.39 -7.97
CA GLU A 14 -3.95 -9.53 -6.92
C GLU A 14 -2.76 -8.56 -7.08
N ILE A 15 -2.71 -7.61 -6.15
CA ILE A 15 -1.64 -6.63 -5.99
C ILE A 15 -0.46 -7.29 -5.28
N PRO A 16 0.79 -7.02 -5.70
CA PRO A 16 1.96 -7.47 -4.97
C PRO A 16 1.95 -7.00 -3.50
N ALA A 17 2.18 -7.91 -2.56
CA ALA A 17 2.08 -7.65 -1.11
C ALA A 17 2.86 -6.40 -0.66
N GLY A 18 4.08 -6.22 -1.16
CA GLY A 18 4.93 -5.07 -0.82
C GLY A 18 4.38 -3.70 -1.26
N TYR A 19 3.30 -3.66 -2.05
CA TYR A 19 2.70 -2.40 -2.53
C TYR A 19 1.49 -1.97 -1.69
N ILE A 20 0.86 -2.92 -0.98
CA ILE A 20 -0.48 -2.76 -0.41
C ILE A 20 -0.51 -1.72 0.72
N ALA A 21 0.36 -1.86 1.73
CA ALA A 21 0.39 -0.97 2.88
C ALA A 21 0.62 0.50 2.49
N ALA A 22 1.53 0.75 1.54
CA ALA A 22 1.80 2.10 1.04
C ALA A 22 0.62 2.64 0.20
N ALA A 23 -0.02 1.79 -0.61
CA ALA A 23 -1.14 2.18 -1.46
C ALA A 23 -2.38 2.58 -0.65
N ILE A 24 -2.79 1.76 0.34
CA ILE A 24 -3.96 2.07 1.18
C ILE A 24 -3.73 3.33 2.03
N LYS A 25 -2.51 3.51 2.56
CA LYS A 25 -2.16 4.72 3.30
C LYS A 25 -2.29 5.97 2.43
N LYS A 26 -1.73 5.96 1.21
CA LYS A 26 -1.84 7.08 0.28
C LYS A 26 -3.28 7.37 -0.13
N LEU A 27 -4.07 6.34 -0.38
CA LEU A 27 -5.49 6.48 -0.70
C LEU A 27 -6.22 7.19 0.46
N SER A 28 -6.00 6.76 1.70
CA SER A 28 -6.58 7.38 2.89
C SER A 28 -6.09 8.82 3.11
N ASP A 29 -4.79 9.08 2.95
CA ASP A 29 -4.23 10.43 3.02
C ASP A 29 -4.88 11.36 1.98
N HIS A 30 -5.11 10.86 0.76
CA HIS A 30 -5.79 11.63 -0.29
C HIS A 30 -7.26 11.91 0.05
N PHE A 31 -8.02 10.92 0.52
CA PHE A 31 -9.39 11.14 1.00
C PHE A 31 -9.42 12.19 2.11
N ALA A 32 -8.56 12.07 3.13
CA ALA A 32 -8.50 12.99 4.25
C ALA A 32 -8.18 14.43 3.80
N ASN A 33 -7.23 14.60 2.87
CA ASN A 33 -6.90 15.92 2.33
C ASN A 33 -8.05 16.54 1.56
N HIS A 34 -8.75 15.81 0.69
CA HIS A 34 -9.87 16.39 -0.05
C HIS A 34 -11.06 16.73 0.87
N LEU A 35 -11.35 15.90 1.88
CA LEU A 35 -12.39 16.21 2.87
C LEU A 35 -12.04 17.45 3.69
N LYS A 36 -10.77 17.61 4.05
CA LYS A 36 -10.26 18.81 4.73
C LYS A 36 -10.37 20.05 3.86
N ASP A 37 -9.98 19.97 2.59
CA ASP A 37 -10.09 21.08 1.63
C ASP A 37 -11.55 21.45 1.39
N ALA A 38 -12.43 20.45 1.37
CA ALA A 38 -13.87 20.62 1.33
C ALA A 38 -14.48 21.01 2.68
N LYS A 39 -13.71 21.16 3.77
CA LYS A 39 -14.21 21.51 5.11
C LYS A 39 -15.35 20.61 5.58
N LEU A 40 -15.36 19.34 5.16
CA LEU A 40 -16.32 18.33 5.65
C LEU A 40 -15.70 17.59 6.83
N ALA A 41 -16.32 17.75 8.00
CA ALA A 41 -15.94 17.04 9.20
C ALA A 41 -16.43 15.59 9.19
N TYR A 42 -15.65 14.71 9.82
CA TYR A 42 -15.99 13.32 10.09
C TYR A 42 -15.37 12.91 11.44
N LYS A 43 -15.84 11.82 12.03
CA LYS A 43 -15.36 11.34 13.34
C LYS A 43 -14.12 10.47 13.21
N GLU A 44 -14.15 9.51 12.30
CA GLU A 44 -13.09 8.51 12.14
C GLU A 44 -12.99 8.05 10.69
N MET A 45 -11.78 7.66 10.26
CA MET A 45 -11.52 7.02 8.98
C MET A 45 -10.78 5.70 9.20
N ILE A 46 -11.40 4.60 8.82
CA ILE A 46 -10.88 3.24 8.98
C ILE A 46 -10.41 2.72 7.63
N GLN A 47 -9.20 2.15 7.61
CA GLN A 47 -8.58 1.58 6.42
C GLN A 47 -8.73 0.06 6.40
N TYR A 48 -9.05 -0.47 5.22
CA TYR A 48 -9.10 -1.90 4.95
C TYR A 48 -8.27 -2.21 3.70
N SER A 49 -7.53 -3.32 3.74
CA SER A 49 -6.73 -3.74 2.59
C SER A 49 -6.51 -5.24 2.56
N THR A 50 -6.59 -5.82 1.37
CA THR A 50 -6.25 -7.21 1.06
C THR A 50 -5.49 -7.24 -0.27
N PRO A 51 -4.92 -8.37 -0.71
CA PRO A 51 -4.40 -8.52 -2.08
C PRO A 51 -5.31 -8.01 -3.20
N ARG A 52 -6.63 -8.04 -3.00
CA ARG A 52 -7.62 -7.77 -4.05
C ARG A 52 -8.58 -6.63 -3.73
N ARG A 53 -8.37 -5.90 -2.63
CA ARG A 53 -9.26 -4.79 -2.26
C ARG A 53 -8.56 -3.71 -1.46
N PHE A 54 -8.90 -2.46 -1.73
CA PHE A 54 -8.60 -1.31 -0.88
C PHE A 54 -9.91 -0.65 -0.51
N ALA A 55 -10.16 -0.42 0.78
CA ALA A 55 -11.40 0.18 1.22
C ALA A 55 -11.19 1.19 2.36
N ILE A 56 -12.08 2.18 2.40
CA ILE A 56 -12.12 3.22 3.41
C ILE A 56 -13.56 3.30 3.93
N LYS A 57 -13.73 3.17 5.25
CA LYS A 57 -14.98 3.49 5.95
C LYS A 57 -14.78 4.79 6.71
N ILE A 58 -15.66 5.75 6.51
CA ILE A 58 -15.66 7.04 7.22
C ILE A 58 -16.89 7.09 8.11
N ILE A 59 -16.68 7.32 9.39
CA ILE A 59 -17.74 7.36 10.41
C ILE A 59 -18.19 8.79 10.63
N GLY A 60 -19.50 9.02 10.61
CA GLY A 60 -20.12 10.29 10.96
C GLY A 60 -19.66 11.46 10.10
N LEU A 61 -19.60 11.27 8.78
CA LEU A 61 -19.30 12.31 7.80
C LEU A 61 -20.47 13.28 7.68
N GLN A 62 -20.21 14.58 7.73
CA GLN A 62 -21.21 15.62 7.47
C GLN A 62 -21.85 15.45 6.10
N THR A 63 -23.17 15.62 6.01
CA THR A 63 -23.92 15.44 4.76
C THR A 63 -23.80 16.59 3.78
N GLU A 64 -23.34 17.74 4.23
CA GLU A 64 -23.22 18.97 3.43
C GLU A 64 -22.15 19.88 4.02
N GLN A 65 -21.56 20.70 3.16
CA GLN A 65 -20.71 21.81 3.59
C GLN A 65 -21.55 22.91 4.23
N ASN A 66 -20.92 23.68 5.11
CA ASN A 66 -21.53 24.91 5.61
C ASN A 66 -21.60 25.94 4.48
N ASP A 67 -22.68 26.72 4.48
CA ASP A 67 -22.76 27.91 3.64
C ASP A 67 -21.65 28.89 4.01
N GLU A 68 -21.01 29.47 2.99
CA GLU A 68 -19.96 30.46 3.18
C GLU A 68 -20.45 31.85 2.77
N ILE A 69 -20.28 32.83 3.65
CA ILE A 69 -20.48 34.23 3.30
C ILE A 69 -19.12 34.80 2.89
N ILE A 70 -18.92 34.99 1.59
CA ILE A 70 -17.74 35.65 1.07
C ILE A 70 -18.03 37.14 0.92
N GLU A 71 -17.31 37.96 1.67
CA GLU A 71 -17.33 39.40 1.50
C GLU A 71 -16.28 39.82 0.47
N ARG A 72 -16.70 40.56 -0.57
CA ARG A 72 -15.79 41.19 -1.53
C ARG A 72 -15.82 42.69 -1.33
N ILE A 73 -14.64 43.30 -1.24
CA ILE A 73 -14.47 44.75 -1.11
C ILE A 73 -14.14 45.31 -2.48
N GLY A 74 -14.91 46.29 -2.91
CA GLY A 74 -14.79 46.98 -4.18
C GLY A 74 -14.07 48.32 -4.08
N PRO A 75 -14.26 49.21 -5.08
CA PRO A 75 -13.66 50.54 -5.11
C PRO A 75 -14.10 51.44 -3.93
N ALA A 76 -13.38 52.54 -3.72
CA ALA A 76 -13.79 53.58 -2.78
C ALA A 76 -15.18 54.11 -3.13
N LYS A 77 -15.99 54.44 -2.11
CA LYS A 77 -17.35 54.96 -2.29
C LYS A 77 -17.39 56.15 -3.26
N MET A 78 -16.42 57.06 -3.18
CA MET A 78 -16.32 58.20 -4.09
C MET A 78 -16.09 57.82 -5.56
N ALA A 79 -15.49 56.66 -5.82
CA ALA A 79 -15.28 56.14 -7.18
C ALA A 79 -16.41 55.18 -7.62
N ALA A 80 -17.30 54.82 -6.70
CA ALA A 80 -18.40 53.88 -6.94
C ALA A 80 -19.67 54.56 -7.45
N TYR A 81 -19.84 55.85 -7.18
CA TYR A 81 -20.98 56.66 -7.62
C TYR A 81 -20.50 57.79 -8.54
N ASP A 82 -21.27 58.11 -9.56
CA ASP A 82 -21.03 59.26 -10.41
C ASP A 82 -21.62 60.55 -9.80
N THR A 83 -21.47 61.67 -10.52
CA THR A 83 -21.95 63.00 -10.09
C THR A 83 -23.47 63.10 -9.99
N GLU A 84 -24.21 62.16 -10.56
CA GLU A 84 -25.68 62.10 -10.53
C GLU A 84 -26.21 61.12 -9.48
N GLY A 85 -25.32 60.45 -8.75
CA GLY A 85 -25.66 59.45 -7.73
C GLY A 85 -25.91 58.04 -8.28
N ASN A 86 -25.65 57.81 -9.57
CA ASN A 86 -25.78 56.50 -10.20
C ASN A 86 -24.50 55.67 -10.02
N LEU A 87 -24.60 54.34 -10.13
CA LEU A 87 -23.43 53.46 -10.04
C LEU A 87 -22.48 53.69 -11.22
N SER A 88 -21.21 53.95 -10.89
CA SER A 88 -20.16 54.16 -11.88
C SER A 88 -19.82 52.88 -12.64
N LYS A 89 -19.14 53.01 -13.79
CA LYS A 89 -18.62 51.85 -14.54
C LYS A 89 -17.73 50.93 -13.67
N ALA A 90 -17.00 51.50 -12.71
CA ALA A 90 -16.16 50.73 -11.79
C ALA A 90 -16.99 49.91 -10.80
N ALA A 91 -18.09 50.48 -10.28
CA ALA A 91 -19.01 49.76 -9.41
C ALA A 91 -19.77 48.67 -10.17
N LEU A 92 -20.26 48.95 -11.38
CA LEU A 92 -20.93 47.96 -12.23
C LEU A 92 -20.00 46.81 -12.65
N GLY A 93 -18.74 47.11 -12.96
CA GLY A 93 -17.72 46.10 -13.24
C GLY A 93 -17.41 45.23 -12.01
N PHE A 94 -17.35 45.84 -10.83
CA PHE A 94 -17.18 45.11 -9.57
C PHE A 94 -18.37 44.19 -9.26
N LEU A 95 -19.61 44.68 -9.39
CA LEU A 95 -20.84 43.89 -9.21
C LEU A 95 -20.88 42.69 -10.16
N ARG A 96 -20.59 42.91 -11.46
CA ARG A 96 -20.51 41.82 -12.44
C ARG A 96 -19.43 40.80 -12.09
N GLY A 97 -18.25 41.25 -11.65
CA GLY A 97 -17.16 40.37 -11.23
C GLY A 97 -17.44 39.61 -9.92
N ALA A 98 -18.27 40.17 -9.05
CA ALA A 98 -18.77 39.52 -7.84
C ALA A 98 -19.99 38.61 -8.12
N GLY A 99 -20.69 38.82 -9.24
CA GLY A 99 -21.96 38.19 -9.54
C GLY A 99 -23.00 38.55 -8.48
N ALA A 100 -23.15 39.85 -8.21
CA ALA A 100 -24.07 40.45 -7.25
C ALA A 100 -24.81 41.61 -7.92
N GLU A 101 -25.98 41.97 -7.40
CA GLU A 101 -26.80 43.07 -7.91
C GLU A 101 -26.58 44.37 -7.12
N ALA A 102 -27.09 45.49 -7.64
CA ALA A 102 -26.98 46.80 -6.98
C ALA A 102 -27.61 46.82 -5.57
N GLU A 103 -28.58 45.95 -5.30
CA GLU A 103 -29.25 45.81 -4.01
C GLU A 103 -28.39 45.11 -2.96
N ASP A 104 -27.40 44.31 -3.37
CA ASP A 104 -26.49 43.57 -2.48
C ASP A 104 -25.34 44.45 -1.93
N LEU A 105 -25.29 45.72 -2.38
CA LEU A 105 -24.25 46.67 -2.03
C LEU A 105 -24.44 47.26 -0.64
N PHE A 106 -23.36 47.26 0.13
CA PHE A 106 -23.27 48.03 1.36
C PHE A 106 -21.94 48.77 1.44
N ILE A 107 -21.91 49.83 2.24
CA ILE A 107 -20.69 50.60 2.49
C ILE A 107 -19.96 49.97 3.67
N LYS A 108 -18.67 49.72 3.50
CA LYS A 108 -17.79 49.22 4.54
C LYS A 108 -16.69 50.22 4.85
N GLU A 109 -16.55 50.56 6.12
CA GLU A 109 -15.39 51.30 6.59
C GLU A 109 -14.15 50.40 6.60
N THR A 110 -13.08 50.87 5.98
CA THR A 110 -11.78 50.20 6.00
C THR A 110 -10.70 51.18 6.46
N PRO A 111 -9.51 50.71 6.89
CA PRO A 111 -8.39 51.60 7.23
C PRO A 111 -7.95 52.54 6.07
N LYS A 112 -8.42 52.28 4.84
CA LYS A 112 -8.16 53.08 3.64
C LYS A 112 -9.37 53.93 3.21
N GLY A 113 -10.37 54.10 4.09
CA GLY A 113 -11.60 54.88 3.84
C GLY A 113 -12.83 54.03 3.52
N GLU A 114 -13.96 54.70 3.28
CA GLU A 114 -15.25 54.08 2.91
C GLU A 114 -15.16 53.42 1.53
N LYS A 115 -15.45 52.12 1.45
CA LYS A 115 -15.49 51.34 0.21
C LYS A 115 -16.84 50.69 0.02
N ILE A 116 -17.19 50.44 -1.23
CA ILE A 116 -18.33 49.57 -1.51
C ILE A 116 -17.95 48.11 -1.27
N ALA A 117 -18.88 47.29 -0.81
CA ALA A 117 -18.68 45.86 -0.61
C ALA A 117 -19.98 45.09 -0.90
N VAL A 118 -19.83 43.80 -1.21
CA VAL A 118 -20.96 42.87 -1.35
C VAL A 118 -20.71 41.62 -0.52
N LYS A 119 -21.77 41.07 0.06
CA LYS A 119 -21.74 39.75 0.71
C LYS A 119 -22.38 38.77 -0.25
N LYS A 120 -21.61 37.76 -0.65
CA LYS A 120 -22.12 36.66 -1.46
C LYS A 120 -22.23 35.42 -0.58
N GLU A 121 -23.45 34.93 -0.43
CA GLU A 121 -23.69 33.62 0.16
C GLU A 121 -23.41 32.56 -0.91
N ILE A 122 -22.46 31.67 -0.63
CA ILE A 122 -22.15 30.50 -1.44
C ILE A 122 -22.74 29.31 -0.70
N LYS A 123 -23.76 28.69 -1.31
CA LYS A 123 -24.33 27.45 -0.79
C LYS A 123 -23.29 26.35 -0.78
N GLY A 124 -23.20 25.65 0.35
CA GLY A 124 -22.34 24.49 0.49
C GLY A 124 -22.74 23.38 -0.49
N LYS A 125 -21.78 22.58 -0.93
CA LYS A 125 -22.07 21.38 -1.74
C LYS A 125 -22.52 20.23 -0.84
N THR A 126 -23.27 19.30 -1.41
CA THR A 126 -23.61 18.05 -0.74
C THR A 126 -22.36 17.17 -0.60
N ALA A 127 -22.32 16.34 0.43
CA ALA A 127 -21.25 15.36 0.58
C ALA A 127 -21.20 14.38 -0.59
N GLU A 128 -22.35 14.03 -1.17
CA GLU A 128 -22.44 13.15 -2.34
C GLU A 128 -21.66 13.70 -3.53
N GLU A 129 -21.88 14.96 -3.90
CA GLU A 129 -21.15 15.63 -4.99
C GLU A 129 -19.64 15.66 -4.74
N ILE A 130 -19.25 15.96 -3.50
CA ILE A 130 -17.85 16.02 -3.09
C ILE A 130 -17.22 14.62 -3.16
N LEU A 131 -17.87 13.61 -2.61
CA LEU A 131 -17.38 12.23 -2.58
C LEU A 131 -17.23 11.64 -3.98
N GLN A 132 -18.18 11.91 -4.89
CA GLN A 132 -18.07 11.51 -6.30
C GLN A 132 -16.80 12.07 -6.93
N GLN A 133 -16.54 13.37 -6.74
CA GLN A 133 -15.34 14.03 -7.26
C GLN A 133 -14.06 13.47 -6.62
N ILE A 134 -14.07 13.26 -5.29
CA ILE A 134 -12.93 12.66 -4.57
C ILE A 134 -12.58 11.31 -5.18
N ILE A 135 -13.54 10.42 -5.39
CA ILE A 135 -13.29 9.07 -5.93
C ILE A 135 -12.60 9.15 -7.30
N ILE A 136 -13.07 10.02 -8.19
CA ILE A 136 -12.51 10.24 -9.52
C ILE A 136 -11.06 10.75 -9.43
N ASP A 137 -10.78 11.65 -8.49
CA ASP A 137 -9.48 12.29 -8.34
C ASP A 137 -8.44 11.43 -7.61
N VAL A 138 -8.85 10.59 -6.67
CA VAL A 138 -7.92 9.84 -5.80
C VAL A 138 -7.45 8.53 -6.41
N ILE A 139 -8.31 7.80 -7.14
CA ILE A 139 -7.92 6.50 -7.73
C ILE A 139 -6.69 6.63 -8.63
N PRO A 140 -6.59 7.61 -9.55
CA PRO A 140 -5.40 7.76 -10.41
C PRO A 140 -4.13 8.16 -9.65
N LYS A 141 -4.25 8.72 -8.44
CA LYS A 141 -3.12 9.19 -7.62
C LYS A 141 -2.50 8.09 -6.76
N ILE A 142 -3.06 6.87 -6.79
CA ILE A 142 -2.47 5.72 -6.10
C ILE A 142 -1.17 5.31 -6.81
N ASN A 143 -0.05 5.74 -6.26
CA ASN A 143 1.27 5.49 -6.83
C ASN A 143 1.81 4.12 -6.41
N PHE A 144 2.05 3.25 -7.39
CA PHE A 144 2.70 1.95 -7.24
C PHE A 144 4.13 1.98 -7.77
N PRO A 145 5.05 1.13 -7.26
CA PRO A 145 6.41 1.01 -7.82
C PRO A 145 6.43 0.61 -9.29
N LYS A 146 5.41 -0.14 -9.74
CA LYS A 146 5.21 -0.48 -11.14
C LYS A 146 3.72 -0.43 -11.48
N SER A 147 3.39 0.30 -12.54
CA SER A 147 2.05 0.43 -13.09
C SER A 147 2.06 0.06 -14.57
N MET A 148 0.93 -0.41 -15.08
CA MET A 148 0.73 -0.78 -16.48
C MET A 148 -0.64 -0.27 -16.97
N ARG A 149 -0.77 -0.04 -18.27
CA ARG A 149 -2.09 0.11 -18.91
C ARG A 149 -2.64 -1.28 -19.21
N TRP A 150 -3.93 -1.48 -18.99
CA TRP A 150 -4.58 -2.78 -19.10
C TRP A 150 -5.65 -2.75 -20.19
N GLY A 151 -5.60 -3.72 -21.11
CA GLY A 151 -6.53 -3.80 -22.25
C GLY A 151 -6.43 -2.56 -23.13
N SER A 152 -7.58 -1.98 -23.48
CA SER A 152 -7.69 -0.71 -24.22
C SER A 152 -7.72 0.54 -23.32
N GLY A 153 -7.55 0.38 -22.00
CA GLY A 153 -7.65 1.48 -21.04
C GLY A 153 -6.44 2.41 -21.03
N ILE A 154 -6.67 3.70 -20.76
CA ILE A 154 -5.61 4.71 -20.67
C ILE A 154 -5.01 4.86 -19.26
N LEU A 155 -5.74 4.41 -18.23
CA LEU A 155 -5.33 4.47 -16.83
C LEU A 155 -4.19 3.48 -16.59
N ALA A 156 -3.05 3.99 -16.11
CA ALA A 156 -1.96 3.16 -15.63
C ALA A 156 -2.20 2.78 -14.16
N PHE A 157 -2.25 1.49 -13.87
CA PHE A 157 -2.49 0.96 -12.51
C PHE A 157 -1.68 -0.32 -12.28
N ALA A 158 -1.41 -0.70 -11.02
CA ALA A 158 -0.64 -1.91 -10.73
C ALA A 158 -1.29 -3.19 -11.29
N ARG A 159 -2.62 -3.24 -11.27
CA ARG A 159 -3.45 -4.36 -11.73
C ARG A 159 -4.82 -3.89 -12.21
N PRO A 160 -5.57 -4.68 -13.00
CA PRO A 160 -6.93 -4.32 -13.39
C PRO A 160 -7.84 -4.06 -12.19
N ILE A 161 -8.64 -3.00 -12.28
CA ILE A 161 -9.76 -2.73 -11.37
C ILE A 161 -10.95 -3.58 -11.85
N ARG A 162 -11.65 -4.23 -10.93
CA ARG A 162 -12.68 -5.23 -11.22
C ARG A 162 -14.07 -4.84 -10.75
N TRP A 163 -14.19 -4.17 -9.61
CA TRP A 163 -15.46 -3.65 -9.12
C TRP A 163 -15.24 -2.39 -8.30
N LEU A 164 -16.32 -1.64 -8.12
CA LEU A 164 -16.37 -0.44 -7.32
C LEU A 164 -17.62 -0.53 -6.43
N LEU A 165 -17.42 -0.45 -5.12
CA LEU A 165 -18.51 -0.39 -4.15
C LEU A 165 -18.46 0.95 -3.44
N VAL A 166 -19.57 1.68 -3.46
CA VAL A 166 -19.65 3.01 -2.85
C VAL A 166 -21.01 3.21 -2.21
N LEU A 167 -21.02 3.35 -0.89
CA LEU A 167 -22.23 3.59 -0.10
C LEU A 167 -22.09 4.90 0.68
N PHE A 168 -23.19 5.65 0.80
CA PHE A 168 -23.31 6.80 1.68
C PHE A 168 -24.58 6.70 2.52
N GLY A 169 -24.43 6.36 3.80
CA GLY A 169 -25.49 5.72 4.58
C GLY A 169 -25.73 4.31 4.03
N ASP A 170 -27.00 3.96 3.80
CA ASP A 170 -27.37 2.68 3.18
C ASP A 170 -27.65 2.79 1.67
N ASP A 171 -27.42 3.97 1.09
CA ASP A 171 -27.68 4.26 -0.32
C ASP A 171 -26.42 4.09 -1.18
N VAL A 172 -26.57 3.53 -2.39
CA VAL A 172 -25.49 3.48 -3.38
C VAL A 172 -25.23 4.88 -3.93
N LEU A 173 -24.00 5.37 -3.77
CA LEU A 173 -23.58 6.62 -4.38
C LEU A 173 -23.29 6.40 -5.86
N SER A 174 -24.04 7.07 -6.75
CA SER A 174 -23.89 6.92 -8.20
C SER A 174 -22.57 7.51 -8.70
N VAL A 175 -21.55 6.65 -8.80
CA VAL A 175 -20.23 6.97 -9.36
C VAL A 175 -19.92 6.00 -10.49
N GLU A 176 -19.34 6.51 -11.57
CA GLU A 176 -18.75 5.67 -12.61
C GLU A 176 -17.26 6.03 -12.77
N PHE A 177 -16.40 5.02 -12.76
CA PHE A 177 -14.97 5.20 -12.96
C PHE A 177 -14.43 4.15 -13.93
N ASN A 178 -13.82 4.61 -15.02
CA ASN A 178 -13.20 3.73 -16.02
C ASN A 178 -14.15 2.62 -16.53
N GLY A 179 -15.42 2.96 -16.75
CA GLY A 179 -16.49 2.05 -17.20
C GLY A 179 -17.09 1.16 -16.11
N LEU A 180 -16.62 1.27 -14.86
CA LEU A 180 -17.19 0.56 -13.71
C LEU A 180 -18.18 1.46 -12.98
N LYS A 181 -19.42 1.01 -12.89
CA LYS A 181 -20.45 1.64 -12.06
C LYS A 181 -20.32 1.17 -10.61
N ALA A 182 -20.39 2.11 -9.68
CA ALA A 182 -20.48 1.81 -8.27
C ALA A 182 -21.75 1.04 -7.95
N GLY A 183 -21.64 0.10 -7.02
CA GLY A 183 -22.77 -0.66 -6.50
C GLY A 183 -22.55 -1.03 -5.04
N GLN A 184 -23.24 -2.08 -4.61
CA GLN A 184 -23.19 -2.61 -3.25
C GLN A 184 -22.64 -4.05 -3.18
N ILE A 185 -22.02 -4.53 -4.27
CA ILE A 185 -21.50 -5.89 -4.37
C ILE A 185 -19.98 -5.87 -4.18
N SER A 186 -19.51 -6.66 -3.21
CA SER A 186 -18.11 -7.05 -3.07
C SER A 186 -17.94 -8.54 -3.40
N TYR A 187 -16.73 -9.06 -3.30
CA TYR A 187 -16.41 -10.44 -3.64
C TYR A 187 -15.58 -11.11 -2.54
N GLY A 188 -15.85 -12.38 -2.32
CA GLY A 188 -15.13 -13.25 -1.40
C GLY A 188 -13.77 -13.71 -1.91
N ASN A 189 -13.16 -14.56 -1.09
CA ASN A 189 -11.88 -15.18 -1.37
C ASN A 189 -11.97 -16.16 -2.55
N ARG A 190 -11.15 -15.89 -3.58
CA ARG A 190 -11.11 -16.64 -4.84
C ARG A 190 -10.67 -18.10 -4.71
N PHE A 191 -9.94 -18.45 -3.65
CA PHE A 191 -9.44 -19.81 -3.40
C PHE A 191 -10.49 -20.70 -2.74
N GLN A 192 -11.52 -20.10 -2.13
CA GLN A 192 -12.67 -20.83 -1.58
C GLN A 192 -13.70 -21.10 -2.67
N LYS A 193 -14.06 -20.06 -3.42
CA LYS A 193 -15.03 -20.14 -4.50
C LYS A 193 -14.73 -19.05 -5.53
N LEU A 194 -14.64 -19.44 -6.80
CA LEU A 194 -14.52 -18.49 -7.90
C LEU A 194 -15.84 -17.71 -8.04
N ASN A 195 -15.78 -16.40 -8.26
CA ASN A 195 -16.94 -15.51 -8.38
C ASN A 195 -17.92 -15.68 -7.21
N ASN A 196 -17.46 -15.32 -6.00
CA ASN A 196 -18.24 -15.41 -4.77
C ASN A 196 -18.77 -14.01 -4.36
N PRO A 197 -19.82 -13.47 -5.03
CA PRO A 197 -20.31 -12.14 -4.71
C PRO A 197 -20.94 -12.12 -3.31
N VAL A 198 -20.83 -10.96 -2.66
CA VAL A 198 -21.53 -10.67 -1.41
C VAL A 198 -22.09 -9.26 -1.48
N GLU A 199 -23.34 -9.13 -1.10
CA GLU A 199 -24.04 -7.85 -1.06
C GLU A 199 -23.83 -7.17 0.29
N ILE A 200 -23.49 -5.88 0.26
CA ILE A 200 -23.29 -5.04 1.43
C ILE A 200 -24.50 -4.10 1.52
N THR A 201 -25.54 -4.53 2.24
CA THR A 201 -26.79 -3.77 2.38
C THR A 201 -26.69 -2.62 3.39
N SER A 202 -25.66 -2.63 4.23
CA SER A 202 -25.37 -1.55 5.17
C SER A 202 -23.89 -1.50 5.48
N ILE A 203 -23.37 -0.28 5.66
CA ILE A 203 -21.95 -0.02 5.95
C ILE A 203 -21.50 -0.69 7.25
N ASP A 204 -22.40 -0.92 8.21
CA ASP A 204 -22.08 -1.58 9.48
C ASP A 204 -21.85 -3.08 9.34
N ASN A 205 -22.47 -3.71 8.34
CA ASN A 205 -22.32 -5.14 8.10
C ASN A 205 -21.11 -5.48 7.23
N TYR A 206 -20.35 -4.48 6.76
CA TYR A 206 -19.26 -4.65 5.80
C TYR A 206 -18.29 -5.79 6.16
N GLU A 207 -17.71 -5.75 7.37
CA GLU A 207 -16.75 -6.77 7.81
C GLU A 207 -17.40 -8.14 8.01
N SER A 208 -18.62 -8.20 8.56
CA SER A 208 -19.35 -9.46 8.76
C SER A 208 -19.75 -10.12 7.44
N CYS A 209 -20.20 -9.34 6.46
CA CYS A 209 -20.52 -9.82 5.11
C CYS A 209 -19.26 -10.39 4.46
N LEU A 210 -18.15 -9.66 4.46
CA LEU A 210 -16.89 -10.15 3.91
C LEU A 210 -16.37 -11.40 4.63
N LYS A 211 -16.51 -11.47 5.96
CA LYS A 211 -16.13 -12.65 6.74
C LYS A 211 -16.94 -13.89 6.35
N SER A 212 -18.23 -13.74 6.04
CA SER A 212 -19.10 -14.84 5.57
C SER A 212 -18.63 -15.47 4.25
N VAL A 213 -17.89 -14.70 3.45
CA VAL A 213 -17.27 -15.14 2.19
C VAL A 213 -15.74 -15.25 2.30
N PHE A 214 -15.28 -15.56 3.52
CA PHE A 214 -13.88 -15.84 3.85
C PHE A 214 -12.93 -14.68 3.52
N VAL A 215 -13.26 -13.48 3.97
CA VAL A 215 -12.36 -12.34 3.88
C VAL A 215 -12.31 -11.58 5.19
N ILE A 216 -11.11 -11.33 5.69
CA ILE A 216 -10.85 -10.45 6.83
C ILE A 216 -10.27 -9.15 6.29
N PRO A 217 -11.08 -8.10 6.02
CA PRO A 217 -10.62 -6.90 5.33
C PRO A 217 -9.66 -6.05 6.17
N ASN A 218 -9.79 -6.11 7.50
CA ASN A 218 -8.92 -5.38 8.42
C ASN A 218 -7.55 -6.05 8.52
N ARG A 219 -6.51 -5.33 8.05
CA ARG A 219 -5.13 -5.83 8.01
C ARG A 219 -4.56 -6.14 9.39
N ALA A 220 -4.85 -5.31 10.40
CA ALA A 220 -4.35 -5.51 11.76
C ALA A 220 -4.96 -6.75 12.40
N VAL A 221 -6.28 -6.95 12.24
CA VAL A 221 -6.97 -8.17 12.69
C VAL A 221 -6.38 -9.40 12.00
N ARG A 222 -6.15 -9.34 10.68
CA ARG A 222 -5.56 -10.45 9.93
C ARG A 222 -4.15 -10.79 10.40
N LYS A 223 -3.31 -9.77 10.63
CA LYS A 223 -1.96 -9.95 11.19
C LYS A 223 -2.00 -10.63 12.55
N GLN A 224 -2.87 -10.18 13.45
CA GLN A 224 -3.04 -10.79 14.77
C GLN A 224 -3.47 -12.26 14.66
N MET A 225 -4.41 -12.57 13.76
CA MET A 225 -4.83 -13.94 13.50
C MET A 225 -3.66 -14.82 13.05
N ILE A 226 -2.78 -14.32 12.18
CA ILE A 226 -1.58 -15.05 11.73
C ILE A 226 -0.64 -15.28 12.92
N GLU A 227 -0.30 -14.24 13.68
CA GLU A 227 0.56 -14.36 14.86
C GLU A 227 0.04 -15.39 15.87
N ASP A 228 -1.26 -15.37 16.16
CA ASP A 228 -1.89 -16.29 17.09
C ASP A 228 -1.87 -17.72 16.57
N GLN A 229 -2.09 -17.92 15.27
CA GLN A 229 -1.95 -19.23 14.65
C GLN A 229 -0.52 -19.73 14.72
N LEU A 230 0.47 -18.91 14.33
CA LEU A 230 1.89 -19.26 14.40
C LEU A 230 2.32 -19.65 15.82
N LYS A 231 1.87 -18.92 16.86
CA LYS A 231 2.12 -19.28 18.27
C LYS A 231 1.51 -20.62 18.66
N ARG A 232 0.35 -20.99 18.08
CA ARG A 232 -0.38 -22.22 18.40
C ARG A 232 0.17 -23.47 17.71
N VAL A 233 0.75 -23.31 16.52
CA VAL A 233 1.21 -24.39 15.64
C VAL A 233 2.10 -25.41 16.36
N PHE A 234 2.98 -24.96 17.26
CA PHE A 234 3.91 -25.83 17.98
C PHE A 234 3.71 -25.90 19.51
N VAL A 235 2.52 -25.56 20.03
CA VAL A 235 2.26 -25.60 21.50
C VAL A 235 2.51 -26.99 22.12
N ARG A 236 2.26 -28.06 21.35
CA ARG A 236 2.50 -29.45 21.78
C ARG A 236 3.85 -30.01 21.32
N SER A 237 4.63 -29.23 20.59
CA SER A 237 5.94 -29.60 20.06
C SER A 237 7.05 -28.88 20.83
N LYS A 238 8.29 -29.36 20.66
CA LYS A 238 9.49 -28.68 21.13
C LYS A 238 10.06 -27.70 20.08
N ASN A 239 9.40 -27.57 18.93
CA ASN A 239 9.84 -26.75 17.83
C ASN A 239 9.33 -25.31 17.95
N GLU A 240 10.04 -24.38 17.34
CA GLU A 240 9.70 -22.96 17.33
C GLU A 240 9.87 -22.38 15.93
N ILE A 241 9.02 -21.43 15.57
CA ILE A 241 9.16 -20.67 14.33
C ILE A 241 10.34 -19.71 14.49
N VAL A 242 11.19 -19.62 13.47
CA VAL A 242 12.23 -18.60 13.38
C VAL A 242 11.54 -17.24 13.19
N PRO A 243 11.72 -16.27 14.10
CA PRO A 243 11.06 -14.97 14.00
C PRO A 243 11.49 -14.23 12.73
N ASP A 244 10.52 -13.77 11.95
CA ASP A 244 10.73 -12.94 10.77
C ASP A 244 9.57 -11.95 10.64
N LEU A 245 9.76 -10.75 11.19
CA LEU A 245 8.74 -9.70 11.18
C LEU A 245 8.49 -9.18 9.76
N GLY A 246 9.52 -9.17 8.90
CA GLY A 246 9.38 -8.75 7.51
C GLY A 246 8.51 -9.73 6.72
N LEU A 247 8.73 -11.03 6.93
CA LEU A 247 7.90 -12.06 6.34
C LEU A 247 6.45 -11.99 6.85
N LEU A 248 6.25 -11.74 8.15
CA LEU A 248 4.91 -11.57 8.73
C LEU A 248 4.10 -10.45 8.05
N GLU A 249 4.72 -9.30 7.81
CA GLU A 249 4.08 -8.20 7.06
C GLU A 249 3.72 -8.63 5.63
N ILE A 250 4.64 -9.33 4.95
CA ILE A 250 4.41 -9.80 3.57
C ILE A 250 3.26 -10.81 3.52
N VAL A 251 3.26 -11.84 4.37
CA VAL A 251 2.22 -12.89 4.33
C VAL A 251 0.85 -12.34 4.71
N THR A 252 0.78 -11.35 5.60
CA THR A 252 -0.48 -10.65 5.93
C THR A 252 -1.10 -10.03 4.67
N ASP A 253 -0.26 -9.48 3.81
CA ASP A 253 -0.64 -8.83 2.55
C ASP A 253 -0.69 -9.79 1.35
N LEU A 254 -0.51 -11.10 1.55
CA LEU A 254 -0.68 -12.14 0.52
C LEU A 254 -2.02 -12.89 0.62
N VAL A 255 -2.71 -12.79 1.75
CA VAL A 255 -3.91 -13.59 2.02
C VAL A 255 -5.08 -12.70 2.42
N GLU A 256 -6.30 -13.15 2.13
CA GLU A 256 -7.55 -12.53 2.55
C GLU A 256 -8.12 -13.21 3.80
N TYR A 257 -7.86 -14.52 3.97
CA TYR A 257 -8.28 -15.33 5.11
C TYR A 257 -7.19 -16.34 5.49
N PRO A 258 -6.41 -16.06 6.54
CA PRO A 258 -5.18 -16.80 6.83
C PRO A 258 -5.45 -18.15 7.52
N THR A 259 -4.84 -19.21 7.01
CA THR A 259 -4.71 -20.51 7.69
C THR A 259 -3.24 -20.94 7.73
N ALA A 260 -2.66 -21.12 8.91
CA ALA A 260 -1.31 -21.63 9.08
C ALA A 260 -1.27 -23.14 8.87
N VAL A 261 -0.38 -23.61 7.99
CA VAL A 261 -0.21 -25.02 7.66
C VAL A 261 1.24 -25.43 7.87
N ILE A 262 1.45 -26.54 8.59
CA ILE A 262 2.77 -27.15 8.78
C ILE A 262 3.04 -28.07 7.59
N ALA A 263 4.22 -27.93 7.01
CA ALA A 263 4.72 -28.81 5.96
C ALA A 263 6.17 -29.19 6.20
N ASP A 264 6.63 -30.21 5.49
CA ASP A 264 7.93 -30.82 5.68
C ASP A 264 8.66 -30.91 4.33
N PHE A 265 9.98 -30.73 4.32
CA PHE A 265 10.82 -31.04 3.17
C PHE A 265 11.74 -32.23 3.49
N ASN A 266 12.42 -32.77 2.47
CA ASN A 266 13.31 -33.91 2.66
C ASN A 266 14.52 -33.54 3.53
N GLU A 267 14.79 -34.32 4.59
CA GLU A 267 15.88 -34.07 5.52
C GLU A 267 17.27 -33.99 4.87
N LYS A 268 17.45 -34.56 3.65
CA LYS A 268 18.71 -34.45 2.90
C LYS A 268 19.17 -33.00 2.70
N TYR A 269 18.27 -32.03 2.69
CA TYR A 269 18.63 -30.61 2.53
C TYR A 269 19.16 -29.98 3.82
N LEU A 270 19.04 -30.64 4.98
CA LEU A 270 19.62 -30.16 6.25
C LEU A 270 21.16 -30.18 6.27
N LYS A 271 21.80 -30.75 5.23
CA LYS A 271 23.24 -30.60 4.98
C LYS A 271 23.62 -29.19 4.50
N LEU A 272 22.66 -28.43 3.94
CA LEU A 272 22.90 -27.06 3.49
C LEU A 272 23.11 -26.14 4.69
N PRO A 273 23.88 -25.05 4.53
CA PRO A 273 23.98 -24.03 5.56
C PRO A 273 22.58 -23.50 5.94
N GLN A 274 22.31 -23.35 7.23
CA GLN A 274 20.99 -22.92 7.73
C GLN A 274 20.49 -21.63 7.08
N LYS A 275 21.40 -20.68 6.81
CA LYS A 275 21.07 -19.42 6.13
C LYS A 275 20.54 -19.62 4.72
N VAL A 276 21.05 -20.61 3.98
CA VAL A 276 20.57 -20.94 2.63
C VAL A 276 19.14 -21.48 2.73
N ILE A 277 18.89 -22.43 3.63
CA ILE A 277 17.55 -23.01 3.85
C ILE A 277 16.54 -21.92 4.24
N ILE A 278 16.87 -21.08 5.24
CA ILE A 278 16.00 -19.99 5.70
C ILE A 278 15.73 -18.99 4.56
N SER A 279 16.75 -18.62 3.79
CA SER A 279 16.60 -17.69 2.67
C SER A 279 15.69 -18.28 1.58
N THR A 280 15.88 -19.55 1.22
CA THR A 280 15.02 -20.23 0.23
C THR A 280 13.56 -20.30 0.70
N LEU A 281 13.32 -20.63 1.98
CA LEU A 281 11.98 -20.66 2.56
C LEU A 281 11.34 -19.25 2.60
N SER A 282 12.00 -18.30 3.25
CA SER A 282 11.43 -16.96 3.51
C SER A 282 11.38 -16.10 2.24
N GLN A 283 12.47 -16.03 1.46
CA GLN A 283 12.54 -15.09 0.34
C GLN A 283 11.85 -15.62 -0.91
N HIS A 284 12.02 -16.90 -1.25
CA HIS A 284 11.49 -17.42 -2.52
C HIS A 284 10.06 -17.92 -2.40
N GLN A 285 9.65 -18.43 -1.23
CA GLN A 285 8.34 -19.06 -1.05
C GLN A 285 7.47 -18.45 0.06
N LYS A 286 7.99 -17.48 0.82
CA LYS A 286 7.27 -16.81 1.91
C LYS A 286 6.84 -17.79 3.02
N TYR A 287 7.72 -18.73 3.34
CA TYR A 287 7.55 -19.73 4.38
C TYR A 287 8.40 -19.41 5.61
N PHE A 288 7.84 -19.64 6.79
CA PHE A 288 8.56 -19.52 8.04
C PHE A 288 9.35 -20.80 8.31
N ALA A 289 10.66 -20.66 8.50
CA ALA A 289 11.51 -21.76 8.92
C ALA A 289 11.22 -22.15 10.38
N VAL A 290 11.49 -23.41 10.72
CA VAL A 290 11.26 -23.96 12.06
C VAL A 290 12.57 -24.49 12.63
N LYS A 291 12.85 -24.15 13.89
CA LYS A 291 14.02 -24.60 14.66
C LYS A 291 13.61 -25.47 15.85
N ASP A 292 14.51 -26.32 16.31
CA ASP A 292 14.36 -27.08 17.54
C ASP A 292 14.78 -26.26 18.78
N LYS A 293 14.67 -26.86 19.99
CA LYS A 293 15.12 -26.24 21.26
C LYS A 293 16.61 -25.94 21.32
N LYS A 294 17.43 -26.59 20.50
CA LYS A 294 18.87 -26.36 20.43
C LYS A 294 19.21 -25.23 19.44
N GLY A 295 18.20 -24.64 18.80
CA GLY A 295 18.38 -23.60 17.79
C GLY A 295 18.74 -24.14 16.40
N LYS A 296 18.68 -25.46 16.17
CA LYS A 296 18.99 -26.06 14.86
C LYS A 296 17.75 -26.05 13.97
N ILE A 297 17.90 -25.67 12.71
CA ILE A 297 16.84 -25.75 11.70
C ILE A 297 16.40 -27.20 11.52
N THR A 298 15.08 -27.40 11.53
CA THR A 298 14.40 -28.67 11.24
C THR A 298 13.99 -28.73 9.78
N ASN A 299 13.51 -29.87 9.32
CA ASN A 299 12.94 -30.00 7.98
C ASN A 299 11.48 -29.51 7.88
N GLN A 300 10.95 -28.94 8.96
CA GLN A 300 9.60 -28.39 8.98
C GLN A 300 9.59 -26.91 8.60
N PHE A 301 8.50 -26.47 8.00
CA PHE A 301 8.21 -25.08 7.74
C PHE A 301 6.73 -24.80 7.90
N VAL A 302 6.38 -23.53 8.08
CA VAL A 302 5.00 -23.08 8.20
C VAL A 302 4.71 -22.06 7.12
N PHE A 303 3.60 -22.22 6.42
CA PHE A 303 3.13 -21.24 5.45
C PHE A 303 1.70 -20.81 5.76
N ILE A 304 1.33 -19.62 5.29
CA ILE A 304 -0.03 -19.10 5.46
C ILE A 304 -0.79 -19.29 4.15
N SER A 305 -1.78 -20.17 4.20
CA SER A 305 -2.67 -20.47 3.08
C SER A 305 -3.85 -19.52 3.05
N ASN A 306 -4.29 -19.18 1.82
CA ASN A 306 -5.57 -18.51 1.56
C ASN A 306 -6.70 -19.50 1.21
N GLY A 307 -6.35 -20.79 1.05
CA GLY A 307 -7.26 -21.87 0.64
C GLY A 307 -8.08 -22.45 1.77
N ASP A 308 -8.97 -23.38 1.44
CA ASP A 308 -9.86 -24.05 2.40
C ASP A 308 -9.06 -24.97 3.33
N ALA A 309 -9.21 -24.74 4.63
CA ALA A 309 -8.58 -25.53 5.67
C ALA A 309 -8.98 -27.01 5.63
N ASN A 310 -10.17 -27.34 5.10
CA ASN A 310 -10.61 -28.74 4.92
C ASN A 310 -9.73 -29.54 3.94
N TYR A 311 -8.97 -28.86 3.08
CA TYR A 311 -8.07 -29.48 2.10
C TYR A 311 -6.60 -29.21 2.45
N SER A 312 -6.29 -28.96 3.73
CA SER A 312 -4.94 -28.62 4.20
C SER A 312 -3.89 -29.66 3.81
N ASP A 313 -4.23 -30.95 3.79
CA ASP A 313 -3.30 -32.02 3.38
C ASP A 313 -2.90 -31.91 1.90
N LEU A 314 -3.86 -31.60 1.02
CA LEU A 314 -3.57 -31.40 -0.40
C LEU A 314 -2.75 -30.11 -0.63
N ILE A 315 -3.11 -29.04 0.09
CA ILE A 315 -2.38 -27.77 0.03
C ILE A 315 -0.94 -27.96 0.54
N LYS A 316 -0.76 -28.69 1.63
CA LYS A 316 0.55 -29.10 2.17
C LYS A 316 1.38 -29.77 1.09
N LEU A 317 0.89 -30.86 0.49
CA LEU A 317 1.61 -31.61 -0.55
C LEU A 317 2.01 -30.75 -1.74
N GLY A 318 1.16 -29.80 -2.15
CA GLY A 318 1.50 -28.83 -3.21
C GLY A 318 2.69 -27.95 -2.84
N ASN A 319 2.68 -27.38 -1.64
CA ASN A 319 3.75 -26.51 -1.16
C ASN A 319 5.06 -27.28 -0.90
N GLU A 320 4.99 -28.54 -0.45
CA GLU A 320 6.14 -29.43 -0.29
C GLU A 320 6.85 -29.71 -1.63
N LYS A 321 6.08 -29.94 -2.70
CA LYS A 321 6.64 -30.11 -4.05
C LYS A 321 7.35 -28.84 -4.54
N VAL A 322 6.74 -27.68 -4.31
CA VAL A 322 7.32 -26.40 -4.73
C VAL A 322 8.61 -26.10 -3.98
N ILE A 323 8.66 -26.28 -2.65
CA ILE A 323 9.88 -26.03 -1.89
C ILE A 323 10.98 -27.03 -2.22
N THR A 324 10.63 -28.29 -2.49
CA THR A 324 11.59 -29.33 -2.88
C THR A 324 12.36 -28.90 -4.12
N ALA A 325 11.67 -28.42 -5.16
CA ALA A 325 12.33 -27.91 -6.37
C ALA A 325 13.28 -26.73 -6.05
N ARG A 326 12.87 -25.81 -5.19
CA ARG A 326 13.71 -24.66 -4.79
C ARG A 326 14.92 -25.05 -3.95
N LEU A 327 14.81 -26.08 -3.13
CA LEU A 327 15.92 -26.60 -2.34
C LEU A 327 16.87 -27.46 -3.17
N GLU A 328 16.41 -28.11 -4.24
CA GLU A 328 17.31 -28.72 -5.22
C GLU A 328 18.15 -27.67 -5.94
N ASP A 329 17.52 -26.59 -6.42
CA ASP A 329 18.24 -25.47 -7.04
C ASP A 329 19.32 -24.95 -6.07
N ALA A 330 18.95 -24.73 -4.81
CA ALA A 330 19.88 -24.26 -3.79
C ALA A 330 21.02 -25.26 -3.49
N ASP A 331 20.74 -26.57 -3.46
CA ASP A 331 21.77 -27.60 -3.27
C ASP A 331 22.73 -27.69 -4.46
N PHE A 332 22.21 -27.52 -5.68
CA PHE A 332 23.01 -27.47 -6.89
C PHE A 332 23.94 -26.26 -6.87
N PHE A 333 23.41 -25.04 -6.72
CA PHE A 333 24.23 -23.82 -6.68
C PHE A 333 25.23 -23.83 -5.54
N TYR A 334 24.83 -24.30 -4.35
CA TYR A 334 25.76 -24.39 -3.22
C TYR A 334 26.94 -25.32 -3.52
N LYS A 335 26.70 -26.48 -4.15
CA LYS A 335 27.79 -27.38 -4.55
C LYS A 335 28.65 -26.81 -5.66
N GLU A 336 28.05 -26.14 -6.65
CA GLU A 336 28.79 -25.52 -7.75
C GLU A 336 29.68 -24.39 -7.21
N ASP A 337 29.13 -23.50 -6.39
CA ASP A 337 29.85 -22.38 -5.78
C ASP A 337 30.95 -22.83 -4.82
N THR A 338 30.78 -23.98 -4.16
CA THR A 338 31.78 -24.54 -3.23
C THR A 338 32.69 -25.60 -3.86
N SER A 339 32.54 -25.87 -5.16
CA SER A 339 33.36 -26.87 -5.87
C SER A 339 34.80 -26.42 -6.07
N ASN A 340 35.04 -25.11 -6.06
CA ASN A 340 36.35 -24.49 -6.22
C ASN A 340 36.67 -23.63 -4.99
N SER A 341 37.93 -23.61 -4.57
CA SER A 341 38.36 -22.74 -3.47
C SER A 341 38.36 -21.27 -3.93
N LEU A 342 38.15 -20.33 -3.01
CA LEU A 342 38.16 -18.90 -3.36
C LEU A 342 39.51 -18.45 -3.94
N GLU A 343 40.60 -19.06 -3.47
CA GLU A 343 41.96 -18.82 -3.95
C GLU A 343 42.13 -19.18 -5.43
N SER A 344 41.44 -20.22 -5.91
CA SER A 344 41.50 -20.62 -7.32
C SER A 344 40.95 -19.55 -8.28
N PHE A 345 40.13 -18.61 -7.78
CA PHE A 345 39.61 -17.50 -8.56
C PHE A 345 40.60 -16.33 -8.67
N VAL A 346 41.63 -16.26 -7.82
CA VAL A 346 42.63 -15.18 -7.86
C VAL A 346 43.37 -15.19 -9.20
N ASP A 347 43.72 -16.36 -9.70
CA ASP A 347 44.42 -16.48 -10.98
C ASP A 347 43.54 -16.09 -12.16
N LYS A 348 42.23 -16.31 -12.08
CA LYS A 348 41.26 -15.88 -13.10
C LYS A 348 41.11 -14.37 -13.21
N LEU A 349 41.54 -13.60 -12.19
CA LEU A 349 41.54 -12.15 -12.27
C LEU A 349 42.48 -11.61 -13.35
N ASP A 350 43.41 -12.44 -13.85
CA ASP A 350 44.29 -12.08 -14.95
C ASP A 350 43.54 -11.94 -16.29
N GLU A 351 42.43 -12.66 -16.43
CA GLU A 351 41.57 -12.61 -17.62
C GLU A 351 40.63 -11.38 -17.62
N VAL A 352 40.53 -10.68 -16.49
CA VAL A 352 39.63 -9.53 -16.32
C VAL A 352 40.41 -8.25 -16.56
N THR A 353 40.28 -7.64 -17.74
CA THR A 353 40.92 -6.36 -18.05
C THR A 353 40.46 -5.27 -17.09
N PHE A 354 41.39 -4.67 -16.35
CA PHE A 354 41.11 -3.50 -15.51
C PHE A 354 41.15 -2.21 -16.33
N GLN A 355 42.25 -2.01 -17.07
CA GLN A 355 42.41 -0.93 -18.03
C GLN A 355 43.53 -1.30 -19.02
N GLU A 356 43.34 -0.96 -20.30
CA GLU A 356 44.18 -1.42 -21.42
C GLU A 356 45.70 -1.24 -21.23
N GLN A 357 46.14 -0.13 -20.65
CA GLN A 357 47.54 0.19 -20.40
C GLN A 357 48.03 -0.24 -19.00
N LEU A 358 47.11 -0.55 -18.08
CA LEU A 358 47.41 -0.92 -16.70
C LEU A 358 47.17 -2.41 -16.42
N GLY A 359 46.79 -3.19 -17.44
CA GLY A 359 46.66 -4.64 -17.38
C GLY A 359 45.38 -5.13 -16.71
N SER A 360 45.49 -6.28 -16.07
CA SER A 360 44.37 -7.05 -15.51
C SER A 360 43.95 -6.58 -14.11
N LEU A 361 42.83 -7.10 -13.62
CA LEU A 361 42.38 -6.90 -12.25
C LEU A 361 43.38 -7.54 -11.26
N LYS A 362 44.05 -8.63 -11.68
CA LYS A 362 45.17 -9.23 -10.93
C LYS A 362 46.33 -8.25 -10.82
N ASP A 363 46.78 -7.67 -11.94
CA ASP A 363 47.85 -6.67 -11.95
C ASP A 363 47.55 -5.48 -11.03
N LYS A 364 46.31 -4.98 -11.05
CA LYS A 364 45.86 -3.93 -10.13
C LYS A 364 45.97 -4.37 -8.68
N THR A 365 45.50 -5.57 -8.36
CA THR A 365 45.49 -6.09 -7.00
C THR A 365 46.92 -6.27 -6.49
N ASP A 366 47.80 -6.85 -7.30
CA ASP A 366 49.22 -7.04 -6.95
C ASP A 366 49.94 -5.69 -6.74
N ARG A 367 49.64 -4.66 -7.55
CA ARG A 367 50.16 -3.31 -7.33
C ARG A 367 49.67 -2.70 -6.03
N ILE A 368 48.39 -2.88 -5.67
CA ILE A 368 47.84 -2.42 -4.39
C ILE A 368 48.55 -3.13 -3.24
N VAL A 369 48.68 -4.45 -3.28
CA VAL A 369 49.38 -5.24 -2.26
C VAL A 369 50.80 -4.72 -2.06
N LYS A 370 51.58 -4.57 -3.14
CA LYS A 370 52.95 -4.02 -3.09
C LYS A 370 53.01 -2.60 -2.50
N SER A 371 52.03 -1.76 -2.84
CA SER A 371 51.96 -0.39 -2.34
C SER A 371 51.68 -0.36 -0.83
N VAL A 372 50.74 -1.21 -0.38
CA VAL A 372 50.41 -1.36 1.05
C VAL A 372 51.58 -1.96 1.82
N GLU A 373 52.28 -2.96 1.29
CA GLU A 373 53.49 -3.54 1.90
C GLU A 373 54.58 -2.47 2.09
N TYR A 374 54.83 -1.65 1.07
CA TYR A 374 55.81 -0.57 1.13
C TYR A 374 55.44 0.47 2.20
N ILE A 375 54.19 0.92 2.24
CA ILE A 375 53.69 1.88 3.23
C ILE A 375 53.79 1.30 4.64
N THR A 376 53.37 0.05 4.84
CA THR A 376 53.41 -0.63 6.15
C THR A 376 54.83 -0.73 6.68
N LYS A 377 55.82 -0.98 5.81
CA LYS A 377 57.24 -1.01 6.17
C LYS A 377 57.76 0.36 6.61
N ILE A 378 57.32 1.45 5.98
CA ILE A 378 57.71 2.81 6.38
C ILE A 378 57.10 3.20 7.72
N LEU A 379 55.85 2.79 7.96
CA LEU A 379 55.11 3.17 9.16
C LEU A 379 55.49 2.35 10.40
N GLU A 380 56.45 1.42 10.31
CA GLU A 380 56.87 0.49 11.38
C GLU A 380 55.68 -0.17 12.10
N SER A 381 54.54 -0.32 11.41
CA SER A 381 53.34 -0.88 12.01
C SER A 381 53.58 -2.37 12.22
N SER A 382 53.68 -2.76 13.50
CA SER A 382 53.79 -4.15 13.90
C SER A 382 52.58 -4.94 13.36
N ARG A 383 52.79 -6.23 13.11
CA ARG A 383 51.75 -7.23 12.75
C ARG A 383 50.76 -7.46 13.91
N GLU A 384 50.18 -6.41 14.48
CA GLU A 384 49.13 -6.51 15.50
C GLU A 384 47.78 -5.99 14.99
N ILE A 385 47.46 -6.19 13.72
CA ILE A 385 46.06 -6.05 13.27
C ILE A 385 45.79 -7.11 12.21
N THR A 386 45.40 -8.31 12.67
CA THR A 386 44.21 -9.09 12.27
C THR A 386 44.40 -10.60 12.50
N ALA A 387 43.60 -11.16 13.40
CA ALA A 387 43.14 -12.54 13.36
C ALA A 387 41.64 -12.53 13.09
#